data_AF-A0A9Q0SHL5-F1
#
_entry.id   AF-A0A9Q0SHL5-F1
#
_cell.length_a   1.000
_cell.length_b   1.000
_cell.length_c   1.000
_cell.angle_alpha   90.00
_cell.angle_beta   90.00
_cell.angle_gamma   90.00
#
_symmetry.space_group_name_H-M   'P 1'
#
loop_
_entity.id
_entity.type
_entity.pdbx_description
1 polymer ?
#
loop_
_entity_poly.entity_id
_entity_poly.type
_entity_poly.pdbx_seq_one_letter_code
_entity_poly.pdbx_strand_id
1 'polypeptide(L)'
;MSTKIVLKFFRSNRIYCPSEPVEGKIMINSPSSISHHGIRLSVTGSVSLQVRGGSAGVIESFYGVVKPITIVNKSIEVKPPGKIGSGTTEVLITHSNLV
;
A
#
# COMPACT_ATOMS: atom_id res chain seq x y z
N MET A 1 17.42 -10.12 18.33
CA MET A 1 17.03 -10.50 16.95
C MET A 1 15.64 -9.93 16.69
N SER A 2 15.41 -9.26 15.55
CA SER A 2 14.13 -8.60 15.22
C SER A 2 13.36 -9.36 14.14
N THR A 3 12.03 -9.27 14.16
CA THR A 3 11.17 -9.84 13.11
C THR A 3 11.24 -8.98 11.85
N LYS A 4 11.52 -9.62 10.72
CA LYS A 4 11.62 -8.96 9.41
C LYS A 4 10.41 -9.32 8.56
N ILE A 5 9.72 -8.30 8.06
CA ILE A 5 8.59 -8.45 7.13
C ILE A 5 9.00 -7.90 5.77
N VAL A 6 8.79 -8.67 4.70
CA VAL A 6 9.14 -8.29 3.34
C VAL A 6 7.94 -8.52 2.42
N LEU A 7 7.48 -7.46 1.76
CA LEU A 7 6.47 -7.54 0.72
C LEU A 7 7.15 -7.67 -0.65
N LYS A 8 6.77 -8.68 -1.43
CA LYS A 8 7.21 -8.87 -2.81
C LYS A 8 6.01 -8.95 -3.73
N PHE A 9 5.99 -8.14 -4.78
CA PHE A 9 5.03 -8.28 -5.87
C PHE A 9 5.60 -9.22 -6.93
N PHE A 10 4.74 -9.99 -7.59
CA PHE A 10 5.16 -10.90 -8.65
C PHE A 10 5.47 -10.15 -9.95
N ARG A 11 4.78 -9.03 -10.19
CA ARG A 11 5.02 -8.18 -11.36
C ARG A 11 6.28 -7.32 -11.15
N SER A 12 7.29 -7.52 -12.00
CA SER A 12 8.60 -6.85 -11.89
C SER A 12 8.56 -5.35 -12.21
N ASN A 13 7.78 -4.93 -13.21
CA ASN A 13 7.68 -3.53 -13.61
C ASN A 13 6.85 -2.68 -12.62
N ARG A 14 6.05 -3.31 -11.74
CA ARG A 14 5.15 -2.66 -10.76
C ARG A 14 4.20 -1.62 -11.38
N ILE A 15 3.88 -1.76 -12.67
CA ILE A 15 2.87 -0.97 -13.36
C ILE A 15 1.57 -1.76 -13.27
N TYR A 16 0.46 -1.13 -12.90
CA TYR A 16 -0.84 -1.78 -12.81
C TYR A 16 -1.90 -0.88 -13.45
N CYS A 17 -2.79 -1.48 -14.23
CA CYS A 17 -3.97 -0.84 -14.78
C CYS A 17 -5.20 -1.13 -13.91
N PRO A 18 -6.26 -0.30 -14.02
CA PRO A 18 -7.51 -0.58 -13.31
C PRO A 18 -8.02 -1.99 -13.60
N SER A 19 -8.53 -2.68 -12.58
CA SER A 19 -9.04 -4.06 -12.66
C SER A 19 -7.99 -5.14 -12.94
N GLU A 20 -6.70 -4.80 -13.04
CA GLU A 20 -5.65 -5.82 -13.06
C GLU A 20 -5.39 -6.36 -11.64
N PRO A 21 -5.22 -7.68 -11.48
CA PRO A 21 -4.89 -8.24 -10.18
C PRO A 21 -3.50 -7.80 -9.72
N VAL A 22 -3.41 -7.43 -8.44
CA VAL A 22 -2.13 -7.25 -7.77
C VAL A 22 -1.80 -8.54 -7.05
N GLU A 23 -0.71 -9.17 -7.46
CA GLU A 23 -0.25 -10.44 -6.93
C GLU A 23 1.12 -10.30 -6.26
N GLY A 24 1.31 -11.03 -5.17
CA GLY A 24 2.54 -11.00 -4.42
C GLY A 24 2.55 -11.96 -3.24
N LYS A 25 3.57 -11.80 -2.41
CA LYS A 25 3.69 -12.50 -1.13
C LYS A 25 4.31 -11.63 -0.05
N ILE A 26 3.88 -11.86 1.18
CA ILE A 26 4.48 -11.33 2.40
C ILE A 26 5.34 -12.45 2.99
N MET A 27 6.63 -12.20 3.15
CA MET A 27 7.53 -13.06 3.93
C MET A 27 7.76 -12.46 5.30
N ILE A 28 7.51 -13.26 6.34
CA ILE A 28 7.69 -12.89 7.74
C ILE A 28 8.74 -13.82 8.31
N ASN A 29 9.94 -13.29 8.57
CA ASN A 29 10.99 -14.03 9.24
C ASN A 29 11.03 -13.59 10.70
N SER A 30 10.63 -14.47 11.59
CA SER A 30 10.58 -14.20 13.02
C SER A 30 11.53 -15.12 13.80
N PRO A 31 12.42 -14.60 14.65
CA PRO A 31 13.30 -15.42 15.47
C PRO A 31 12.58 -16.18 16.59
N SER A 32 11.34 -15.80 16.91
CA SER A 32 10.52 -16.40 17.97
C SER A 32 9.05 -16.40 17.57
N SER A 33 8.19 -17.06 18.36
CA SER A 33 6.75 -17.01 18.08
C SER A 33 6.17 -15.64 18.45
N ILE A 34 5.32 -15.09 17.58
CA ILE A 34 4.68 -13.77 17.76
C ILE A 34 3.16 -13.91 17.63
N SER A 35 2.44 -13.38 18.62
CA SER A 35 0.99 -13.15 18.53
C SER A 35 0.72 -11.83 17.80
N HIS A 36 -0.21 -11.82 16.86
CA HIS A 36 -0.58 -10.64 16.07
C HIS A 36 -2.10 -10.49 15.98
N HIS A 37 -2.57 -9.23 15.91
CA HIS A 37 -3.98 -8.88 15.79
C HIS A 37 -4.39 -8.69 14.33
N GLY A 38 -4.08 -9.70 13.51
CA GLY A 38 -4.31 -9.71 12.07
C GLY A 38 -3.18 -9.08 11.27
N ILE A 39 -3.14 -9.39 9.97
CA ILE A 39 -2.22 -8.80 8.99
C ILE A 39 -3.08 -8.19 7.91
N ARG A 40 -2.88 -6.89 7.66
CA ARG A 40 -3.65 -6.13 6.67
C ARG A 40 -2.72 -5.51 5.65
N LEU A 41 -3.16 -5.53 4.40
CA LEU A 41 -2.53 -4.81 3.31
C LEU A 41 -3.40 -3.62 2.98
N SER A 42 -2.84 -2.42 3.10
CA SER A 42 -3.52 -1.17 2.76
C SER A 42 -2.87 -0.55 1.53
N VAL A 43 -3.69 -0.24 0.53
CA VAL A 43 -3.32 0.46 -0.69
C VAL A 43 -3.92 1.85 -0.61
N THR A 44 -3.05 2.85 -0.66
CA THR A 44 -3.45 4.27 -0.68
C THR A 44 -2.76 4.95 -1.86
N GLY A 45 -3.53 5.71 -2.61
CA GLY A 45 -3.05 6.51 -3.74
C GLY A 45 -3.74 7.88 -3.71
N SER A 46 -2.97 8.93 -3.93
CA SER A 46 -3.48 10.30 -3.99
C SER A 46 -2.88 11.06 -5.17
N VAL A 47 -3.62 12.04 -5.67
CA VAL A 47 -3.19 12.96 -6.72
C VAL A 47 -3.27 14.38 -6.17
N SER A 48 -2.19 15.12 -6.32
CA SER A 48 -2.12 16.53 -5.92
C SER A 48 -2.12 17.40 -7.16
N LEU A 49 -3.04 18.37 -7.23
CA LEU A 49 -3.08 19.35 -8.31
C LEU A 49 -2.29 20.60 -7.90
N GLN A 50 -1.26 20.92 -8.68
CA GLN A 50 -0.53 22.19 -8.58
C GLN A 50 -0.91 23.06 -9.76
N VAL A 51 -1.52 24.21 -9.48
CA VAL A 51 -1.86 25.20 -10.51
C VAL A 51 -0.73 26.22 -10.56
N ARG A 52 0.00 26.28 -11.68
CA ARG A 52 1.05 27.30 -11.88
C ARG A 52 0.39 28.55 -12.48
N GLY A 53 0.31 29.61 -11.69
CA GLY A 53 -0.14 30.92 -12.14
C GLY A 53 0.73 31.46 -13.27
N GLY A 54 0.10 31.93 -14.34
CA GLY A 54 0.74 32.51 -15.51
C GLY A 54 0.27 33.94 -15.67
N SER A 55 1.10 34.89 -15.26
CA SER A 55 1.04 36.32 -15.60
C SER A 55 -0.38 36.92 -15.71
N ALA A 56 -1.19 36.87 -14.64
CA ALA A 56 -2.38 37.71 -14.55
C ALA A 56 -2.80 37.97 -13.09
N GLY A 57 -2.23 39.04 -12.51
CA GLY A 57 -2.85 39.95 -11.54
C GLY A 57 -3.64 39.39 -10.35
N VAL A 58 -3.08 39.56 -9.15
CA VAL A 58 -3.73 39.84 -7.83
C VAL A 58 -4.75 38.81 -7.28
N ILE A 59 -5.23 37.85 -8.07
CA ILE A 59 -6.16 36.78 -7.64
C ILE A 59 -5.40 35.44 -7.42
N GLU A 60 -4.11 35.39 -7.75
CA GLU A 60 -3.25 34.18 -7.75
C GLU A 60 -2.74 33.72 -6.35
N SER A 61 -3.05 34.41 -5.25
CA SER A 61 -2.35 34.20 -3.97
C SER A 61 -2.87 33.04 -3.09
N PHE A 62 -4.00 32.39 -3.41
CA PHE A 62 -4.70 31.53 -2.43
C PHE A 62 -4.89 30.06 -2.80
N TYR A 63 -4.43 29.60 -3.97
CA TYR A 63 -4.55 28.19 -4.37
C TYR A 63 -3.19 27.53 -4.60
N GLY A 64 -2.29 27.69 -3.63
CA GLY A 64 -0.92 27.15 -3.72
C GLY A 64 -0.83 25.63 -3.75
N VAL A 65 -1.79 24.89 -3.16
CA VAL A 65 -1.88 23.42 -3.26
C VAL A 65 -3.34 23.02 -3.00
N VAL A 66 -4.02 22.43 -3.97
CA VAL A 66 -5.32 21.78 -3.71
C VAL A 66 -5.04 20.55 -2.84
N LYS A 67 -5.86 20.32 -1.79
CA LYS A 67 -5.73 19.13 -0.92
C LYS A 67 -5.63 17.88 -1.80
N PRO A 68 -4.66 16.98 -1.56
CA PRO A 68 -4.50 15.77 -2.35
C PRO A 68 -5.82 14.98 -2.38
N ILE A 69 -6.26 14.64 -3.60
CA ILE A 69 -7.47 13.85 -3.82
C ILE A 69 -7.08 12.38 -3.74
N THR A 70 -7.69 11.64 -2.81
CA THR A 70 -7.48 10.20 -2.70
C THR A 70 -8.17 9.49 -3.86
N ILE A 71 -7.40 8.80 -4.70
CA ILE A 71 -7.88 8.03 -5.85
C ILE A 71 -8.05 6.54 -5.52
N VAL A 72 -7.29 6.03 -4.54
CA VAL A 72 -7.38 4.66 -4.06
C VAL A 72 -7.25 4.66 -2.54
N ASN A 73 -8.19 4.02 -1.85
CA ASN A 73 -8.10 3.71 -0.43
C ASN A 73 -8.78 2.36 -0.20
N LYS A 74 -7.98 1.30 -0.10
CA LYS A 74 -8.47 -0.05 0.16
C LYS A 74 -7.60 -0.72 1.21
N SER A 75 -8.24 -1.46 2.10
CA SER A 75 -7.57 -2.30 3.09
C SER A 75 -8.14 -3.70 3.01
N ILE A 76 -7.27 -4.70 2.86
CA ILE A 76 -7.65 -6.10 2.83
C ILE A 76 -6.99 -6.84 4.00
N GLU A 77 -7.74 -7.73 4.63
CA GLU A 77 -7.20 -8.63 5.63
C GLU A 77 -6.56 -9.84 4.93
N VAL A 78 -5.24 -9.98 5.09
CA VAL A 78 -4.45 -11.04 4.45
C VAL A 78 -4.31 -12.24 5.38
N LYS A 79 -4.35 -12.01 6.70
CA LYS A 79 -4.35 -13.07 7.70
C LYS A 79 -5.13 -12.62 8.94
N PRO A 80 -6.03 -13.44 9.51
CA PRO A 80 -6.74 -13.10 10.73
C PRO A 80 -5.81 -13.07 11.95
N PRO A 81 -6.27 -12.54 13.10
CA PRO A 81 -5.52 -12.60 14.35
C PRO A 81 -5.07 -14.02 14.70
N GLY A 82 -3.87 -14.15 15.23
CA GLY A 82 -3.29 -15.46 15.53
C GLY A 82 -1.83 -15.41 15.97
N LYS A 83 -1.17 -16.56 15.88
CA LYS A 83 0.26 -16.70 16.13
C LYS A 83 1.03 -17.02 14.86
N ILE A 84 2.22 -16.46 14.78
CA ILE A 84 3.26 -16.80 13.82
C ILE A 84 4.35 -17.55 14.59
N GLY A 85 4.78 -18.69 14.07
CA GLY A 85 5.87 -19.48 14.67
C GLY A 85 7.24 -18.85 14.42
N SER A 86 8.26 -19.38 15.09
CA SER A 86 9.65 -19.06 14.74
C SER A 86 10.00 -19.59 13.36
N GLY A 87 10.80 -18.84 12.60
CA GLY A 87 11.21 -19.17 11.23
C GLY A 87 10.55 -18.26 10.19
N THR A 88 10.42 -18.77 8.97
CA THR A 88 9.85 -18.04 7.83
C THR A 88 8.42 -18.45 7.59
N THR A 89 7.49 -17.50 7.66
CA THR A 89 6.10 -17.66 7.24
C THR A 89 5.88 -16.89 5.94
N GLU A 90 5.26 -17.54 4.95
CA GLU A 90 4.84 -16.90 3.71
C GLU A 90 3.32 -16.75 3.66
N VAL A 91 2.84 -15.59 3.22
CA VAL A 91 1.42 -15.32 3.00
C VAL A 91 1.24 -14.81 1.57
N LEU A 92 0.43 -15.51 0.78
CA LEU A 92 0.14 -15.14 -0.61
C LEU A 92 -0.90 -14.01 -0.66
N ILE A 93 -0.71 -13.09 -1.59
CA ILE A 93 -1.63 -12.00 -1.91
C ILE A 93 -2.04 -12.17 -3.37
N THR A 94 -3.34 -12.37 -3.60
CA THR A 94 -3.94 -12.33 -4.93
C THR A 94 -5.25 -11.59 -4.79
N HIS A 95 -5.34 -10.39 -5.36
CA HIS A 95 -6.58 -9.62 -5.27
C HIS A 95 -6.81 -8.80 -6.56
N SER A 96 -7.93 -9.08 -7.22
CA SER A 96 -8.33 -8.50 -8.51
C SER A 96 -8.84 -7.06 -8.44
N ASN A 97 -8.99 -6.50 -7.23
CA ASN A 97 -9.64 -5.22 -7.00
C ASN A 97 -8.79 -4.23 -6.19
N LEU A 98 -7.46 -4.32 -6.21
CA LEU A 98 -6.60 -3.41 -5.43
C LEU A 98 -6.28 -2.09 -6.14
N VAL A 99 -6.46 -2.01 -7.46
CA VAL A 99 -6.16 -0.85 -8.31
C VAL A 99 -7.36 -0.49 -9.17
#